data_AF-A0A938PDH4-F1
#
_entry.id   AF-A0A938PDH4-F1
#
_cell.length_a   1.000
_cell.length_b   1.000
_cell.length_c   1.000
_cell.angle_alpha   90.00
_cell.angle_beta   90.00
_cell.angle_gamma   90.00
#
_symmetry.space_group_name_H-M   'P 1'
#
loop_
_entity.id
_entity.type
_entity.pdbx_description
1 polymer ?
#
loop_
_entity_poly.entity_id
_entity_poly.type
_entity_poly.pdbx_seq_one_letter_code
_entity_poly.pdbx_strand_id
1 'polypeptide(L)'
;MDNQLSTEKILLELVKLSNNQLTFKEDLARIIEIAVMNNKTLLIEELSFQAKYSQSLLKITQTQNENVDEKYFATIKGEFALSVEKTKALINNILIDSDKFFLEIFNEKFLQLSQESFSNFNKLCKDLGYLKLYFNDLKRKE
;
A
#
# COMPACT_ATOMS: atom_id res chain seq x y z
N MET A 1 -11.60 24.19 -6.80
CA MET A 1 -11.27 22.84 -6.31
C MET A 1 -12.38 21.92 -6.77
N ASP A 2 -12.24 21.29 -7.94
CA ASP A 2 -13.24 20.32 -8.43
C ASP A 2 -12.66 19.46 -9.57
N ASN A 3 -11.49 18.86 -9.33
CA ASN A 3 -11.04 17.74 -10.14
C ASN A 3 -11.45 16.48 -9.37
N GLN A 4 -12.65 15.96 -9.63
CA GLN A 4 -13.05 14.65 -9.12
C GLN A 4 -11.98 13.63 -9.53
N LEU A 5 -11.22 13.16 -8.54
CA LEU A 5 -10.32 12.02 -8.65
C LEU A 5 -11.17 10.82 -9.11
N SER A 6 -11.16 10.47 -10.39
CA SER A 6 -11.81 9.25 -10.83
C SER A 6 -10.83 8.08 -10.65
N THR A 7 -11.32 7.00 -10.05
CA THR A 7 -10.56 5.75 -9.88
C THR A 7 -9.89 5.31 -11.18
N GLU A 8 -10.62 5.42 -12.30
CA GLU A 8 -10.11 5.06 -13.62
C GLU A 8 -8.91 5.91 -14.05
N LYS A 9 -8.95 7.24 -13.87
CA LYS A 9 -7.82 8.12 -14.19
C LYS A 9 -6.62 7.80 -13.33
N ILE A 10 -6.82 7.59 -12.02
CA ILE A 10 -5.73 7.19 -11.12
C ILE A 10 -5.12 5.88 -11.61
N LEU A 11 -5.95 4.86 -11.87
CA LEU A 11 -5.48 3.54 -12.28
C LEU A 11 -4.70 3.57 -13.60
N LEU A 12 -5.13 4.36 -14.58
CA LEU A 12 -4.39 4.56 -15.83
C LEU A 12 -3.00 5.14 -15.58
N GLU A 13 -2.87 6.13 -14.69
CA GLU A 13 -1.57 6.68 -14.32
C GLU A 13 -0.72 5.69 -13.53
N LEU A 14 -1.31 4.87 -12.65
CA LEU A 14 -0.56 3.81 -11.94
C LEU A 14 -0.04 2.75 -12.90
N VAL A 15 -0.82 2.39 -13.91
CA VAL A 15 -0.41 1.44 -14.96
C VAL A 15 0.80 1.99 -15.73
N LYS A 16 0.81 3.30 -16.06
CA LYS A 16 1.98 3.95 -16.67
C LYS A 16 3.18 3.98 -15.74
N LEU A 17 3.01 4.47 -14.51
CA LEU A 17 4.08 4.58 -13.50
C LEU A 17 4.72 3.24 -13.17
N SER A 18 3.93 2.16 -13.22
CA SER A 18 4.40 0.79 -12.97
C SER A 18 4.94 0.09 -14.21
N ASN A 19 4.89 0.70 -15.41
CA ASN A 19 5.18 0.02 -16.68
C ASN A 19 4.41 -1.30 -16.83
N ASN A 20 3.11 -1.30 -16.57
CA ASN A 20 2.22 -2.49 -16.58
C ASN A 20 2.60 -3.59 -15.56
N GLN A 21 3.31 -3.27 -14.47
CA GLN A 21 3.76 -4.25 -13.47
C GLN A 21 2.90 -4.33 -12.20
N LEU A 22 1.66 -3.80 -12.23
CA LEU A 22 0.73 -3.94 -11.10
C LEU A 22 0.33 -5.41 -10.92
N THR A 23 0.51 -5.95 -9.72
CA THR A 23 0.18 -7.36 -9.43
C THR A 23 -1.29 -7.53 -9.10
N PHE A 24 -1.83 -6.66 -8.25
CA PHE A 24 -3.18 -6.70 -7.71
C PHE A 24 -3.98 -5.50 -8.19
N LYS A 25 -4.03 -5.33 -9.52
CA LYS A 25 -4.67 -4.17 -10.16
C LYS A 25 -6.12 -3.99 -9.74
N GLU A 26 -6.89 -5.08 -9.71
CA GLU A 26 -8.32 -5.05 -9.35
C GLU A 26 -8.53 -4.73 -7.87
N ASP A 27 -7.78 -5.37 -6.97
CA ASP A 27 -7.85 -5.08 -5.53
C ASP A 27 -7.44 -3.63 -5.24
N LEU A 28 -6.38 -3.15 -5.90
CA LEU A 28 -5.92 -1.76 -5.79
C LEU A 28 -6.99 -0.78 -6.28
N ALA A 29 -7.60 -1.05 -7.44
CA ALA A 29 -8.69 -0.23 -7.97
C ALA A 29 -9.86 -0.16 -6.99
N ARG A 30 -10.20 -1.28 -6.36
CA ARG A 30 -11.28 -1.35 -5.36
C ARG A 30 -10.97 -0.56 -4.10
N ILE A 31 -9.73 -0.63 -3.57
CA ILE A 31 -9.29 0.20 -2.44
C ILE A 31 -9.41 1.69 -2.79
N ILE A 32 -8.95 2.08 -3.98
CA ILE A 32 -9.02 3.47 -4.47
C ILE A 32 -10.46 3.93 -4.59
N GLU A 33 -11.32 3.13 -5.22
CA GLU A 33 -12.73 3.42 -5.39
C GLU A 33 -13.43 3.64 -4.06
N ILE A 34 -13.27 2.71 -3.11
CA ILE A 34 -13.86 2.81 -1.77
C ILE A 34 -13.36 4.07 -1.06
N ALA A 35 -12.06 4.38 -1.15
CA ALA A 35 -11.52 5.57 -0.53
C ALA A 35 -12.09 6.86 -1.13
N VAL A 36 -12.17 6.95 -2.46
CA VAL A 36 -12.72 8.12 -3.18
C VAL A 36 -14.21 8.28 -2.88
N MET A 37 -15.00 7.22 -2.99
CA MET A 37 -16.45 7.26 -2.75
C MET A 37 -16.81 7.69 -1.33
N ASN A 38 -15.97 7.33 -0.35
CA ASN A 38 -16.20 7.64 1.05
C ASN A 38 -15.43 8.88 1.54
N ASN A 39 -14.89 9.71 0.64
CA ASN A 39 -14.11 10.92 0.98
C ASN A 39 -12.88 10.64 1.88
N LYS A 40 -12.29 9.45 1.78
CA LYS A 40 -11.10 9.01 2.54
C LYS A 40 -9.80 9.23 1.76
N THR A 41 -9.74 10.26 0.92
CA THR A 41 -8.56 10.58 0.08
C THR A 41 -7.28 10.76 0.91
N LEU A 42 -7.37 11.40 2.08
CA LEU A 42 -6.23 11.56 2.99
C LEU A 42 -5.74 10.21 3.55
N LEU A 43 -6.66 9.29 3.88
CA LEU A 43 -6.30 7.97 4.40
C LEU A 43 -5.61 7.12 3.32
N ILE A 44 -6.08 7.16 2.07
CA ILE A 44 -5.43 6.40 1.01
C ILE A 44 -4.08 7.01 0.61
N GLU A 45 -3.93 8.33 0.75
CA GLU A 45 -2.62 8.96 0.62
C GLU A 45 -1.66 8.48 1.72
N GLU A 46 -2.09 8.48 2.98
CA GLU A 46 -1.31 7.96 4.11
C GLU A 46 -0.97 6.47 3.91
N LEU A 47 -1.93 5.66 3.47
CA LEU A 47 -1.72 4.25 3.15
C LEU A 47 -0.63 4.09 2.09
N SER A 48 -0.67 4.88 1.01
CA SER A 48 0.32 4.81 -0.07
C SER A 48 1.74 5.12 0.44
N PHE A 49 1.86 6.12 1.33
CA PHE A 49 3.12 6.48 1.97
C PHE A 49 3.61 5.34 2.85
N GLN A 50 2.74 4.82 3.73
CA GLN A 50 3.08 3.77 4.68
C GLN A 50 3.48 2.47 3.96
N ALA A 51 2.79 2.11 2.89
CA ALA A 51 3.13 0.97 2.05
C ALA A 51 4.52 1.14 1.41
N LYS A 52 4.83 2.33 0.87
CA LYS A 52 6.16 2.63 0.30
C LYS A 52 7.26 2.59 1.36
N TYR A 53 6.97 3.07 2.57
CA TYR A 53 7.88 3.01 3.71
C TYR A 53 8.18 1.56 4.10
N SER A 54 7.14 0.73 4.26
CA SER A 54 7.25 -0.69 4.59
C SER A 54 8.10 -1.46 3.57
N GLN A 55 7.90 -1.20 2.27
CA GLN A 55 8.74 -1.78 1.20
C GLN A 55 10.21 -1.36 1.28
N SER A 56 10.47 -0.12 1.69
CA SER A 56 11.84 0.39 1.83
C SER A 56 12.56 -0.29 3.00
N LEU A 57 11.86 -0.45 4.14
CA LEU A 57 12.37 -1.22 5.29
C LEU A 57 12.62 -2.68 4.94
N LEU A 58 11.67 -3.34 4.27
CA LEU A 58 11.82 -4.73 3.82
C LEU A 58 13.09 -4.90 2.98
N LYS A 59 13.33 -4.00 2.03
CA LYS A 59 14.55 -4.02 1.20
C LYS A 59 15.82 -3.91 2.05
N ILE A 60 15.83 -3.06 3.08
CA ILE A 60 16.97 -2.94 4.01
C ILE A 60 17.16 -4.26 4.77
N THR A 61 16.08 -4.87 5.27
CA THR A 61 16.18 -6.16 6.01
C THR A 61 16.69 -7.32 5.15
N GLN A 62 16.45 -7.28 3.84
CA GLN A 62 16.89 -8.31 2.90
C GLN A 62 18.31 -8.09 2.37
N THR A 63 18.82 -6.86 2.46
CA THR A 63 20.17 -6.54 2.01
C THR A 63 21.15 -6.97 3.11
N GLN A 64 21.80 -8.12 2.91
CA GLN A 64 22.89 -8.56 3.78
C GLN A 64 24.08 -7.61 3.60
N ASN A 65 24.34 -6.78 4.60
CA ASN A 65 25.57 -6.01 4.69
C ASN A 65 26.37 -6.55 5.87
N GLU A 66 27.51 -7.18 5.57
CA GLU A 66 28.41 -7.79 6.57
C GLU A 66 28.99 -6.77 7.57
N ASN A 67 28.88 -5.47 7.27
CA ASN A 67 29.42 -4.37 8.07
C ASN A 67 28.38 -3.60 8.91
N VAL A 68 27.14 -4.09 9.00
CA VAL A 68 26.05 -3.38 9.69
C VAL A 68 25.76 -4.03 11.04
N ASP A 69 25.71 -3.19 12.09
CA ASP A 69 25.46 -3.56 13.48
C ASP A 69 24.18 -4.40 13.64
N GLU A 70 24.25 -5.52 14.37
CA GLU A 70 23.10 -6.37 14.72
C GLU A 70 21.99 -5.56 15.40
N LYS A 71 22.35 -4.57 16.24
CA LYS A 71 21.38 -3.71 16.90
C LYS A 71 20.60 -2.86 15.90
N TYR A 72 21.27 -2.34 14.87
CA TYR A 72 20.61 -1.62 13.80
C TYR A 72 19.63 -2.51 13.04
N PHE A 73 20.03 -3.74 12.69
CA PHE A 73 19.12 -4.69 12.04
C PHE A 73 17.91 -5.05 12.91
N ALA A 74 18.10 -5.23 14.22
CA ALA A 74 17.00 -5.48 15.14
C ALA A 74 16.00 -4.31 15.17
N THR A 75 16.51 -3.06 15.19
CA THR A 75 15.67 -1.86 15.11
C THR A 75 14.88 -1.82 13.79
N ILE A 76 15.52 -2.02 12.64
CA ILE A 76 14.85 -1.99 11.33
C ILE A 76 13.78 -3.09 11.23
N LYS A 77 14.03 -4.29 11.76
CA LYS A 77 13.02 -5.36 11.81
C LYS A 77 11.81 -4.96 12.67
N GLY A 78 12.05 -4.32 13.81
CA GLY A 78 10.99 -3.78 14.67
C GLY A 78 10.16 -2.71 13.96
N GLU A 79 10.82 -1.74 13.32
CA GLU A 79 10.14 -0.72 12.52
C GLU A 79 9.36 -1.31 11.35
N PHE A 80 9.89 -2.34 10.69
CA PHE A 80 9.20 -3.03 9.61
C PHE A 80 7.92 -3.69 10.12
N ALA A 81 7.98 -4.42 11.23
CA ALA A 81 6.80 -5.04 11.84
C ALA A 81 5.73 -3.99 12.20
N LEU A 82 6.12 -2.89 12.84
CA LEU A 82 5.21 -1.77 13.14
C LEU A 82 4.62 -1.16 11.86
N SER A 83 5.44 -1.04 10.81
CA SER A 83 4.99 -0.48 9.52
C SER A 83 3.93 -1.36 8.85
N VAL A 84 4.08 -2.69 8.95
CA VAL A 84 3.13 -3.67 8.43
C VAL A 84 1.80 -3.52 9.18
N GLU A 85 1.82 -3.54 10.51
CA GLU A 85 0.60 -3.41 11.31
C GLU A 85 -0.12 -2.08 11.05
N LYS A 86 0.62 -0.97 10.93
CA LYS A 86 0.03 0.33 10.56
C LYS A 86 -0.61 0.31 9.17
N THR A 87 0.03 -0.34 8.20
CA THR A 87 -0.51 -0.48 6.84
C THR A 87 -1.80 -1.30 6.86
N LYS A 88 -1.84 -2.42 7.58
CA LYS A 88 -3.05 -3.25 7.73
C LYS A 88 -4.19 -2.45 8.38
N ALA A 89 -3.89 -1.69 9.43
CA ALA A 89 -4.88 -0.84 10.09
C ALA A 89 -5.46 0.22 9.15
N LEU A 90 -4.62 0.87 8.34
CA LEU A 90 -5.07 1.85 7.34
C LEU A 90 -5.96 1.21 6.25
N ILE A 91 -5.59 0.01 5.78
CA ILE A 91 -6.42 -0.76 4.85
C ILE A 91 -7.79 -1.03 5.48
N ASN A 92 -7.83 -1.58 6.71
CA ASN A 92 -9.09 -1.87 7.40
C ASN A 92 -9.95 -0.61 7.60
N ASN A 93 -9.34 0.52 7.93
CA ASN A 93 -10.07 1.80 8.08
C ASN A 93 -10.66 2.30 6.76
N ILE A 94 -10.00 2.08 5.63
CA ILE A 94 -10.54 2.40 4.31
C ILE A 94 -11.71 1.47 4.00
N LEU A 95 -11.53 0.17 4.22
CA LEU A 95 -12.48 -0.88 3.85
C LEU A 95 -13.64 -1.08 4.84
N ILE A 96 -13.66 -0.40 5.99
CA ILE A 96 -14.68 -0.62 7.04
C ILE A 96 -16.14 -0.50 6.55
N ASP A 97 -16.38 0.33 5.53
CA ASP A 97 -17.72 0.57 4.95
C ASP A 97 -18.01 -0.32 3.72
N SER A 98 -17.12 -1.26 3.40
CA SER A 98 -17.32 -2.21 2.30
C SER A 98 -18.16 -3.41 2.73
N ASP A 99 -18.68 -4.14 1.74
CA ASP A 99 -19.50 -5.31 2.03
C ASP A 99 -18.68 -6.41 2.74
N LYS A 100 -19.35 -7.15 3.63
CA LYS A 100 -18.71 -8.15 4.49
C LYS A 100 -18.00 -9.24 3.69
N PHE A 101 -18.57 -9.63 2.55
CA PHE A 101 -18.00 -10.66 1.69
C PHE A 101 -16.67 -10.23 1.08
N PHE A 102 -16.60 -8.99 0.56
CA PHE A 102 -15.35 -8.41 0.09
C PHE A 102 -14.30 -8.31 1.20
N LEU A 103 -14.70 -7.87 2.40
CA LEU A 103 -13.79 -7.81 3.55
C LEU A 103 -13.21 -9.17 3.92
N GLU A 104 -14.02 -10.23 3.91
CA GLU A 104 -13.56 -11.60 4.21
C GLU A 104 -12.53 -12.06 3.17
N ILE A 105 -12.85 -11.96 1.87
CA ILE A 105 -11.92 -12.32 0.78
C ILE A 105 -10.61 -11.53 0.87
N PHE A 106 -10.71 -10.22 1.11
CA PHE A 106 -9.54 -9.36 1.22
C PHE A 106 -8.65 -9.76 2.40
N ASN A 107 -9.26 -10.05 3.55
CA ASN A 107 -8.56 -10.51 4.74
C ASN A 107 -7.83 -11.84 4.51
N GLU A 108 -8.48 -12.81 3.88
CA GLU A 108 -7.87 -14.10 3.54
C GLU A 108 -6.66 -13.91 2.62
N LYS A 109 -6.85 -13.13 1.55
CA LYS A 109 -5.82 -12.94 0.51
C LYS A 109 -4.60 -12.16 0.99
N PHE A 110 -4.76 -11.19 1.89
CA PHE A 110 -3.69 -10.24 2.24
C PHE A 110 -3.34 -10.17 3.73
N LEU A 111 -4.28 -10.41 4.65
CA LEU A 111 -4.11 -10.00 6.06
C LEU A 111 -3.96 -11.17 7.04
N GLN A 112 -4.23 -12.41 6.62
CA GLN A 112 -4.01 -13.60 7.44
C GLN A 112 -2.54 -13.81 7.80
N LEU A 113 -2.32 -14.51 8.92
CA LEU A 113 -1.00 -14.92 9.38
C LEU A 113 -0.50 -16.16 8.62
N SER A 114 -0.38 -16.03 7.30
CA SER A 114 0.15 -17.06 6.40
C SER A 114 1.30 -16.50 5.55
N GLN A 115 2.19 -17.37 5.09
CA GLN A 115 3.29 -16.98 4.20
C GLN A 115 2.77 -16.42 2.87
N GLU A 116 1.69 -17.00 2.35
CA GLU A 116 1.05 -16.57 1.11
C GLU A 116 0.43 -15.17 1.27
N SER A 117 -0.39 -14.96 2.31
CA SER A 117 -1.02 -13.67 2.58
C SER A 117 0.04 -12.59 2.81
N PHE A 118 1.14 -12.91 3.50
CA PHE A 118 2.26 -11.99 3.67
C PHE A 118 2.98 -11.66 2.35
N SER A 119 3.17 -12.66 1.48
CA SER A 119 3.72 -12.44 0.13
C SER A 119 2.82 -11.53 -0.71
N ASN A 120 1.51 -11.79 -0.67
CA ASN A 120 0.51 -10.97 -1.36
C ASN A 120 0.46 -9.55 -0.81
N PHE A 121 0.48 -9.39 0.51
CA PHE A 121 0.53 -8.09 1.17
C PHE A 121 1.74 -7.26 0.73
N ASN A 122 2.93 -7.87 0.62
CA ASN A 122 4.12 -7.15 0.17
C ASN A 122 4.00 -6.72 -1.30
N LYS A 123 3.45 -7.56 -2.17
CA LYS A 123 3.18 -7.19 -3.57
C LYS A 123 2.12 -6.08 -3.66
N LEU A 124 1.07 -6.12 -2.84
CA LEU A 124 0.08 -5.04 -2.74
C LEU A 124 0.73 -3.74 -2.26
N CYS A 125 1.63 -3.80 -1.27
CA CYS A 125 2.38 -2.63 -0.81
C CYS A 125 3.27 -2.04 -1.92
N LYS A 126 3.86 -2.89 -2.77
CA LYS A 126 4.59 -2.44 -3.95
C LYS A 126 3.68 -1.68 -4.92
N ASP A 127 2.48 -2.21 -5.18
CA ASP A 127 1.49 -1.58 -6.04
C ASP A 127 1.00 -0.22 -5.48
N LEU A 128 0.68 -0.17 -4.18
CA LEU A 128 0.38 1.07 -3.43
C LEU A 128 1.56 2.06 -3.45
N GLY A 129 2.79 1.57 -3.58
CA GLY A 129 3.97 2.39 -3.76
C GLY A 129 3.94 3.23 -5.04
N TYR A 130 3.29 2.78 -6.12
CA TYR A 130 3.07 3.59 -7.31
C TYR A 130 2.02 4.67 -7.07
N LEU A 131 1.01 4.39 -6.24
CA LEU A 131 0.03 5.39 -5.83
C LEU A 131 0.68 6.54 -5.05
N LYS A 132 1.72 6.26 -4.25
CA LYS A 132 2.53 7.31 -3.63
C LYS A 132 3.23 8.20 -4.66
N LEU A 133 3.76 7.62 -5.75
CA LEU A 133 4.40 8.39 -6.82
C LEU A 133 3.38 9.28 -7.52
N TYR A 134 2.20 8.75 -7.82
CA TYR A 134 1.09 9.54 -8.36
C TYR A 134 0.74 10.75 -7.48
N PHE A 135 0.58 10.56 -6.16
CA PHE A 135 0.31 11.67 -5.25
C PHE A 135 1.47 12.69 -5.17
N ASN A 136 2.72 12.24 -5.33
CA ASN A 136 3.85 13.17 -5.42
C ASN A 136 3.76 14.04 -6.68
N ASP A 137 3.41 13.44 -7.82
CA ASP A 137 3.31 14.16 -9.09
C ASP A 137 2.16 15.16 -9.10
N LEU A 138 1.05 14.85 -8.43
CA LEU A 138 -0.05 15.81 -8.23
C LEU A 138 0.42 17.04 -7.45
N LYS A 139 1.07 16.84 -6.29
CA LYS A 139 1.55 17.94 -5.44
C LYS A 139 2.62 18.83 -6.07
N ARG A 140 3.35 18.32 -7.06
CA ARG A 140 4.36 19.10 -7.81
C ARG A 140 3.78 19.96 -8.93
N LYS A 141 2.53 19.70 -9.31
CA LYS A 141 1.80 20.43 -10.36
C LYS A 141 0.88 21.52 -9.79
N GLU A 142 0.70 21.54 -8.47
CA GLU A 142 0.05 22.62 -7.70
C GLU A 142 1.03 23.76 -7.43
#